data_AF-A0A7C1AMT7-F1
#
_entry.id   AF-A0A7C1AMT7-F1
#
_cell.length_a   1.000
_cell.length_b   1.000
_cell.length_c   1.000
_cell.angle_alpha   90.00
_cell.angle_beta   90.00
_cell.angle_gamma   90.00
#
_symmetry.space_group_name_H-M   'P 1'
#
loop_
_entity.id
_entity.type
_entity.pdbx_description
1 polymer ?
#
loop_
_entity_poly.entity_id
_entity_poly.type
_entity_poly.pdbx_seq_one_letter_code
_entity_poly.pdbx_strand_id
1 'polypeptide(L)'
;MNGTDDITDHRFRRVINTAPFTNFRIVNCQKGLIKMNDRVSAFSGAMILMQDFIITAKSKAILTKYVLPVVKKFLEARGLTLSAEKTKITYIRDGFTFPGQTFRLPAQAGKHGNKLHITPAKEGVLALIRKVGALIRKYTSAPMVGLIKKLNETLRGWANYHRHVVASEAFSRVDKYVYEQLWRMLRRRHSKKSRKWLKKKYWSKGGNKGIFAITVKQKSIYKIYRVIRTCSIGIRRYRKIIAEANPYMLEY
;
A
#
# COMPACT_ATOMS: atom_id res chain seq x y z
N MET A 1 -12.23 12.67 -51.14
CA MET A 1 -10.99 11.92 -50.86
C MET A 1 -11.13 11.30 -49.48
N ASN A 2 -11.25 9.97 -49.48
CA ASN A 2 -11.51 9.14 -48.31
C ASN A 2 -10.27 9.03 -47.43
N GLY A 3 -10.50 8.99 -46.12
CA GLY A 3 -9.51 8.71 -45.09
C GLY A 3 -10.18 8.08 -43.88
N THR A 4 -10.84 6.94 -44.12
CA THR A 4 -11.15 5.92 -43.11
C THR A 4 -9.84 5.31 -42.64
N ASP A 5 -9.55 5.38 -41.33
CA ASP A 5 -8.62 4.54 -40.55
C ASP A 5 -8.75 5.01 -39.08
N ASP A 6 -8.94 4.23 -38.02
CA ASP A 6 -8.77 2.79 -37.82
C ASP A 6 -9.54 2.40 -36.53
N ILE A 7 -10.60 1.59 -36.66
CA ILE A 7 -11.44 1.04 -35.56
C ILE A 7 -11.04 -0.43 -35.29
N THR A 8 -9.81 -0.85 -35.60
CA THR A 8 -9.39 -2.25 -35.49
C THR A 8 -8.38 -2.51 -34.36
N ASP A 9 -8.72 -2.16 -33.12
CA ASP A 9 -8.15 -2.88 -31.96
C ASP A 9 -9.16 -3.92 -31.46
N HIS A 10 -8.98 -5.16 -31.94
CA HIS A 10 -9.80 -6.32 -31.60
C HIS A 10 -9.74 -6.73 -30.12
N ARG A 11 -8.92 -6.08 -29.28
CA ARG A 11 -8.94 -6.25 -27.81
C ARG A 11 -10.10 -5.51 -27.13
N PHE A 12 -10.79 -4.61 -27.83
CA PHE A 12 -11.91 -3.83 -27.29
C PHE A 12 -13.30 -4.45 -27.53
N ARG A 13 -13.43 -5.49 -28.37
CA ARG A 13 -14.73 -5.93 -28.91
C ARG A 13 -15.36 -7.18 -28.28
N ARG A 14 -14.83 -7.73 -27.19
CA ARG A 14 -15.46 -8.85 -26.46
C ARG A 14 -15.68 -8.54 -24.98
N VAL A 15 -16.51 -7.55 -24.67
CA VAL A 15 -17.45 -7.57 -23.52
C VAL A 15 -18.58 -6.57 -23.85
N ILE A 16 -19.30 -6.80 -24.95
CA ILE A 16 -20.57 -6.14 -25.21
C ILE A 16 -21.58 -7.29 -25.28
N ASN A 17 -22.65 -7.17 -24.50
CA ASN A 17 -23.73 -8.14 -24.28
C ASN A 17 -23.44 -9.22 -23.23
N THR A 18 -23.63 -8.86 -21.96
CA THR A 18 -24.60 -9.49 -21.05
C THR A 18 -24.58 -8.82 -19.65
N ALA A 19 -25.75 -8.37 -19.21
CA ALA A 19 -26.13 -7.90 -17.87
C ALA A 19 -25.63 -6.52 -17.37
N PRO A 20 -26.49 -5.75 -16.66
CA PRO A 20 -26.29 -4.34 -16.36
C PRO A 20 -25.43 -4.17 -15.10
N PHE A 21 -24.15 -3.83 -15.25
CA PHE A 21 -23.34 -3.34 -14.13
C PHE A 21 -23.39 -1.82 -14.06
N THR A 22 -24.49 -1.32 -13.51
CA THR A 22 -24.62 0.03 -12.98
C THR A 22 -23.63 0.26 -11.82
N ASN A 23 -22.94 1.40 -11.89
CA ASN A 23 -22.28 2.11 -10.79
C ASN A 23 -21.00 1.50 -10.16
N PHE A 24 -19.85 1.79 -10.79
CA PHE A 24 -18.59 1.91 -10.06
C PHE A 24 -18.40 3.38 -9.63
N ARG A 25 -18.50 3.62 -8.31
CA ARG A 25 -18.19 4.88 -7.61
C ARG A 25 -17.07 4.58 -6.60
N ILE A 26 -15.96 5.31 -6.68
CA ILE A 26 -14.88 5.25 -5.69
C ILE A 26 -14.90 6.59 -4.95
N VAL A 27 -15.22 6.55 -3.66
CA VAL A 27 -15.35 7.73 -2.79
C VAL A 27 -14.46 7.55 -1.54
N ASN A 28 -13.64 8.59 -1.33
CA ASN A 28 -12.97 9.07 -0.13
C ASN A 28 -11.72 8.35 0.43
N CYS A 29 -10.63 9.13 0.56
CA CYS A 29 -10.00 9.35 1.85
C CYS A 29 -9.21 10.69 1.85
N GLN A 30 -9.81 11.71 2.48
CA GLN A 30 -9.24 12.97 2.99
C GLN A 30 -8.74 14.04 2.00
N LYS A 31 -9.59 15.09 1.91
CA LYS A 31 -9.44 16.46 1.40
C LYS A 31 -9.59 16.67 -0.11
N GLY A 32 -10.75 17.23 -0.47
CA GLY A 32 -11.05 17.86 -1.76
C GLY A 32 -11.80 16.93 -2.74
N LEU A 33 -13.03 17.29 -3.08
CA LEU A 33 -13.74 16.73 -4.24
C LEU A 33 -14.10 17.92 -5.12
N ILE A 34 -13.56 18.00 -6.34
CA ILE A 34 -13.95 19.03 -7.30
C ILE A 34 -15.11 18.46 -8.11
N LYS A 35 -16.32 18.99 -7.90
CA LYS A 35 -17.47 18.78 -8.76
C LYS A 35 -17.36 19.80 -9.90
N MET A 36 -17.23 19.35 -11.14
CA MET A 36 -17.30 20.21 -12.33
C MET A 36 -18.63 19.99 -13.04
N ASN A 37 -19.27 21.10 -13.41
CA ASN A 37 -20.66 21.26 -13.83
C ASN A 37 -21.22 20.24 -14.83
N ASP A 38 -22.55 20.15 -14.80
CA ASP A 38 -23.46 19.09 -15.26
C ASP A 38 -23.52 18.79 -16.77
N ARG A 39 -22.41 18.91 -17.52
CA ARG A 39 -22.37 18.53 -18.95
C ARG A 39 -21.56 17.27 -19.26
N VAL A 40 -20.96 16.62 -18.26
CA VAL A 40 -20.15 15.40 -18.45
C VAL A 40 -20.68 14.25 -17.59
N SER A 41 -21.72 13.56 -18.07
CA SER A 41 -22.35 12.38 -17.47
C SER A 41 -21.44 11.12 -17.39
N ALA A 42 -20.12 11.28 -17.53
CA ALA A 42 -19.16 10.19 -17.64
C ALA A 42 -18.04 10.20 -16.57
N PHE A 43 -18.11 11.12 -15.61
CA PHE A 43 -17.19 11.19 -14.46
C PHE A 43 -17.62 10.22 -13.36
N SER A 44 -16.75 9.31 -12.95
CA SER A 44 -17.07 8.22 -11.99
C SER A 44 -16.50 8.47 -10.57
N GLY A 45 -15.50 9.35 -10.44
CA GLY A 45 -14.97 9.82 -9.16
C GLY A 45 -13.57 10.43 -9.25
N ALA A 46 -13.18 11.17 -8.21
CA ALA A 46 -11.81 11.62 -8.00
C ALA A 46 -11.40 11.41 -6.53
N MET A 47 -10.14 11.04 -6.32
CA MET A 47 -9.51 10.89 -5.00
C MET A 47 -8.32 11.83 -4.91
N ILE A 48 -8.31 12.73 -3.92
CA ILE A 48 -7.24 13.71 -3.71
C ILE A 48 -6.48 13.35 -2.42
N LEU A 49 -5.15 13.36 -2.48
CA LEU A 49 -4.22 13.21 -1.35
C LEU A 49 -3.19 14.34 -1.40
N MET A 50 -3.38 15.38 -0.56
CA MET A 50 -2.51 16.58 -0.49
C MET A 50 -2.22 17.20 -1.86
N GLN A 51 -1.16 16.74 -2.55
CA GLN A 51 -0.68 17.24 -3.83
C GLN A 51 -1.01 16.30 -5.02
N ASP A 52 -1.34 15.04 -4.74
CA ASP A 52 -1.58 14.03 -5.76
C ASP A 52 -3.07 13.71 -5.85
N PHE A 53 -3.61 13.54 -7.06
CA PHE A 53 -5.00 13.14 -7.25
C PHE A 53 -5.15 12.09 -8.34
N ILE A 54 -6.16 11.23 -8.20
CA ILE A 54 -6.58 10.26 -9.22
C ILE A 54 -7.94 10.68 -9.73
N ILE A 55 -8.12 10.64 -11.05
CA ILE A 55 -9.42 10.80 -11.69
C ILE A 55 -9.75 9.53 -12.46
N THR A 56 -10.97 9.01 -12.27
CA THR A 56 -11.46 7.83 -12.99
C THR A 56 -12.52 8.21 -14.02
N ALA A 57 -12.41 7.63 -15.22
CA ALA A 57 -13.41 7.76 -16.28
C ALA A 57 -13.59 6.44 -17.03
N LYS A 58 -14.70 6.33 -17.76
CA LYS A 58 -15.05 5.14 -18.54
C LYS A 58 -14.15 4.94 -19.78
N SER A 59 -13.56 6.02 -20.30
CA SER A 59 -12.68 5.95 -21.48
C SER A 59 -11.52 6.94 -21.40
N LYS A 60 -10.43 6.61 -22.10
CA LYS A 60 -9.28 7.51 -22.28
C LYS A 60 -9.69 8.81 -22.99
N ALA A 61 -10.58 8.73 -23.97
CA ALA A 61 -11.07 9.89 -24.71
C ALA A 61 -11.74 10.92 -23.78
N ILE A 62 -12.50 10.48 -22.77
CA ILE A 62 -13.12 11.38 -21.80
C ILE A 62 -12.05 12.10 -20.97
N LEU A 63 -11.04 11.36 -20.50
CA LEU A 63 -9.94 11.94 -19.72
C LEU A 63 -9.18 12.99 -20.53
N THR A 64 -8.84 12.68 -21.78
CA THR A 64 -8.04 13.58 -22.62
C THR A 64 -8.82 14.78 -23.13
N LYS A 65 -10.07 14.60 -23.60
CA LYS A 65 -10.83 15.67 -24.24
C LYS A 65 -11.53 16.60 -23.26
N TYR A 66 -12.05 16.07 -22.15
CA TYR A 66 -12.90 16.84 -21.25
C TYR A 66 -12.24 17.10 -19.90
N VAL A 67 -11.67 16.08 -19.28
CA VAL A 67 -11.18 16.19 -17.89
C VAL A 67 -9.86 16.96 -17.83
N LEU A 68 -8.87 16.60 -18.65
CA LEU A 68 -7.54 17.21 -18.60
C LEU A 68 -7.56 18.74 -18.81
N PRO A 69 -8.27 19.29 -19.83
CA PRO A 69 -8.32 20.75 -20.02
C PRO A 69 -8.97 21.48 -18.84
N VAL A 70 -10.01 20.86 -18.28
CA VAL A 70 -10.77 21.42 -17.18
C VAL A 70 -9.94 21.45 -15.89
N VAL A 71 -9.19 20.38 -15.61
CA VAL A 71 -8.25 20.32 -14.47
C VAL A 71 -7.10 21.31 -14.64
N LYS A 72 -6.55 21.45 -15.86
CA LYS A 72 -5.51 22.45 -16.15
C LYS A 72 -6.00 23.86 -15.82
N LYS A 73 -7.17 24.26 -16.34
CA LYS A 73 -7.77 25.57 -16.05
C LYS A 73 -7.98 25.81 -14.56
N PHE A 74 -8.42 24.78 -13.83
CA PHE A 74 -8.64 24.88 -12.38
C PHE A 74 -7.36 25.09 -11.57
N LEU A 75 -6.26 24.46 -11.99
CA LEU A 75 -4.94 24.59 -11.37
C LEU A 75 -4.26 25.90 -11.77
N GLU A 76 -4.37 26.31 -13.04
CA GLU A 76 -3.83 27.57 -13.56
C GLU A 76 -4.40 28.78 -12.80
N ALA A 77 -5.71 28.78 -12.52
CA ALA A 77 -6.36 29.81 -11.70
C ALA A 77 -5.80 29.92 -10.27
N ARG A 78 -5.05 28.90 -9.81
CA ARG A 78 -4.39 28.84 -8.49
C ARG A 78 -2.87 28.94 -8.59
N GLY A 79 -2.32 29.25 -9.77
CA GLY A 79 -0.89 29.35 -10.02
C GLY A 79 -0.15 28.00 -10.04
N LEU A 80 -0.87 26.89 -10.24
CA LEU A 80 -0.30 25.53 -10.26
C LEU A 80 -0.33 24.96 -11.68
N THR A 81 0.71 24.22 -12.06
CA THR A 81 0.80 23.53 -13.35
C THR A 81 0.97 22.02 -13.18
N LEU A 82 0.41 21.26 -14.12
CA LEU A 82 0.59 19.80 -14.14
C LEU A 82 1.95 19.42 -14.71
N SER A 83 2.70 18.62 -13.95
CA SER A 83 3.92 18.00 -14.45
C SER A 83 3.59 16.89 -15.45
N ALA A 84 4.05 17.03 -16.70
CA ALA A 84 3.84 16.03 -17.75
C ALA A 84 4.47 14.67 -17.41
N GLU A 85 5.60 14.67 -16.69
CA GLU A 85 6.31 13.45 -16.29
C GLU A 85 5.57 12.65 -15.20
N LYS A 86 4.85 13.35 -14.32
CA LYS A 86 4.10 12.71 -13.22
C LYS A 86 2.68 12.31 -13.64
N THR A 87 2.16 12.92 -14.69
CA THR A 87 0.78 12.67 -15.16
C THR A 87 0.73 11.44 -16.05
N LYS A 88 0.19 10.34 -15.54
CA LYS A 88 0.07 9.09 -16.28
C LYS A 88 -1.39 8.70 -16.48
N ILE A 89 -1.79 8.48 -17.72
CA ILE A 89 -3.09 7.88 -18.05
C ILE A 89 -2.87 6.38 -18.25
N THR A 90 -3.46 5.56 -17.37
CA THR A 90 -3.33 4.10 -17.40
C THR A 90 -4.68 3.43 -17.30
N TYR A 91 -4.79 2.24 -17.89
CA TYR A 91 -5.93 1.38 -17.64
C TYR A 91 -5.79 0.63 -16.32
N ILE A 92 -6.91 0.40 -15.62
CA ILE A 92 -6.90 -0.20 -14.28
C ILE A 92 -6.37 -1.65 -14.25
N ARG A 93 -6.40 -2.35 -15.39
CA ARG A 93 -5.85 -3.70 -15.53
C ARG A 93 -4.32 -3.72 -15.58
N ASP A 94 -3.73 -2.70 -16.19
CA ASP A 94 -2.27 -2.51 -16.21
C ASP A 94 -1.80 -2.11 -14.80
N GLY A 95 -2.65 -1.37 -14.10
CA GLY A 95 -2.45 -0.93 -12.74
C GLY A 95 -1.55 0.29 -12.64
N PHE A 96 -1.58 0.94 -11.49
CA PHE A 96 -0.76 2.10 -11.20
C PHE A 96 -0.41 2.17 -9.71
N THR A 97 0.66 2.87 -9.39
CA THR A 97 1.09 3.09 -8.01
C THR A 97 0.71 4.51 -7.58
N PHE A 98 0.08 4.62 -6.42
CA PHE A 98 -0.36 5.86 -5.80
C PHE A 98 -0.05 5.79 -4.30
N PRO A 99 0.44 6.87 -3.68
CA PRO A 99 1.34 6.89 -2.52
C PRO A 99 1.55 5.59 -1.75
N GLY A 100 2.54 4.81 -2.22
CA GLY A 100 3.01 3.59 -1.58
C GLY A 100 2.10 2.37 -1.74
N GLN A 101 1.05 2.44 -2.55
CA GLN A 101 0.13 1.34 -2.83
C GLN A 101 -0.05 1.15 -4.34
N THR A 102 -0.12 -0.10 -4.79
CA THR A 102 -0.36 -0.45 -6.18
C THR A 102 -1.81 -0.91 -6.33
N PHE A 103 -2.51 -0.26 -7.25
CA PHE A 103 -3.88 -0.53 -7.63
C PHE A 103 -3.87 -1.35 -8.92
N ARG A 104 -4.43 -2.55 -8.90
CA ARG A 104 -4.52 -3.39 -10.10
C ARG A 104 -5.81 -4.19 -10.10
N LEU A 105 -6.46 -4.25 -11.25
CA LEU A 105 -7.52 -5.22 -11.52
C LEU A 105 -6.91 -6.42 -12.25
N PRO A 106 -6.82 -7.61 -11.63
CA PRO A 106 -6.26 -8.79 -12.29
C PRO A 106 -7.02 -9.13 -13.57
N ALA A 107 -6.30 -9.51 -14.63
CA ALA A 107 -6.90 -9.81 -15.94
C ALA A 107 -7.75 -11.09 -15.91
N GLN A 108 -7.38 -12.07 -15.09
CA GLN A 108 -8.16 -13.27 -14.88
C GLN A 108 -9.07 -13.13 -13.66
N ALA A 109 -10.38 -13.20 -13.91
CA ALA A 109 -11.36 -13.50 -12.90
C ALA A 109 -11.16 -14.96 -12.45
N GLY A 110 -10.14 -15.22 -11.62
CA GLY A 110 -10.11 -16.44 -10.83
C GLY A 110 -11.25 -16.45 -9.80
N LYS A 111 -11.17 -17.33 -8.78
CA LYS A 111 -12.12 -17.49 -7.66
C LYS A 111 -12.63 -16.19 -6.97
N HIS A 112 -12.05 -15.02 -7.26
CA HIS A 112 -12.30 -13.74 -6.59
C HIS A 112 -12.92 -12.65 -7.50
N GLY A 113 -13.28 -12.97 -8.76
CA GLY A 113 -14.03 -12.08 -9.66
C GLY A 113 -13.29 -10.79 -10.12
N ASN A 114 -14.03 -9.85 -10.73
CA ASN A 114 -13.56 -8.52 -11.14
C ASN A 114 -13.34 -7.59 -9.91
N LYS A 115 -12.44 -7.96 -8.99
CA LYS A 115 -12.19 -7.21 -7.76
C LYS A 115 -10.88 -6.43 -7.82
N LEU A 116 -10.93 -5.16 -7.43
CA LEU A 116 -9.75 -4.31 -7.32
C LEU A 116 -8.82 -4.84 -6.22
N HIS A 117 -7.58 -5.17 -6.60
CA HIS A 117 -6.52 -5.55 -5.67
C HIS A 117 -5.65 -4.33 -5.39
N ILE A 118 -5.66 -3.90 -4.13
CA ILE A 118 -4.77 -2.86 -3.62
C ILE A 118 -3.71 -3.56 -2.79
N THR A 119 -2.45 -3.44 -3.18
CA THR A 119 -1.30 -4.05 -2.49
C THR A 119 -0.28 -2.97 -2.12
N PRO A 120 0.58 -3.19 -1.11
CA PRO A 120 1.73 -2.31 -0.90
C PRO A 120 2.63 -2.27 -2.14
N ALA A 121 3.11 -1.09 -2.51
CA ALA A 121 4.02 -0.91 -3.64
C ALA A 121 5.34 -1.66 -3.39
N LYS A 122 5.89 -2.29 -4.43
CA LYS A 122 7.12 -3.09 -4.34
C LYS A 122 8.29 -2.25 -3.84
N GLU A 123 8.39 -1.02 -4.32
CA GLU A 123 9.41 -0.05 -3.99
C GLU A 123 9.34 0.30 -2.48
N GLY A 124 8.14 0.50 -1.96
CA GLY A 124 7.92 0.78 -0.53
C GLY A 124 8.31 -0.40 0.36
N VAL A 125 7.97 -1.63 -0.05
CA VAL A 125 8.39 -2.86 0.66
C VAL A 125 9.92 -2.98 0.65
N LEU A 126 10.56 -2.75 -0.49
CA LEU A 126 12.02 -2.82 -0.61
C LEU A 126 12.72 -1.72 0.22
N ALA A 127 12.18 -0.50 0.23
CA ALA A 127 12.69 0.59 1.05
C ALA A 127 12.64 0.23 2.55
N LEU A 128 11.54 -0.36 3.02
CA LEU A 128 11.44 -0.86 4.39
C LEU A 128 12.49 -1.94 4.67
N ILE A 129 12.61 -2.93 3.78
CA ILE A 129 13.58 -4.03 3.92
C ILE A 129 15.01 -3.47 4.03
N ARG A 130 15.38 -2.51 3.18
CA ARG A 130 16.69 -1.83 3.24
C ARG A 130 16.89 -1.11 4.56
N LYS A 131 15.88 -0.33 5.01
CA LYS A 131 15.91 0.40 6.29
C LYS A 131 16.09 -0.55 7.47
N VAL A 132 15.32 -1.63 7.53
CA VAL A 132 15.41 -2.67 8.56
C VAL A 132 16.78 -3.35 8.54
N GLY A 133 17.28 -3.70 7.36
CA GLY A 133 18.61 -4.31 7.22
C GLY A 133 19.72 -3.39 7.72
N ALA A 134 19.66 -2.10 7.38
CA ALA A 134 20.62 -1.09 7.87
C ALA A 134 20.54 -0.92 9.39
N LEU A 135 19.32 -0.86 9.96
CA LEU A 135 19.10 -0.81 11.40
C LEU A 135 19.73 -2.02 12.10
N ILE A 136 19.49 -3.25 11.63
CA ILE A 136 20.04 -4.45 12.25
C ILE A 136 21.57 -4.42 12.22
N ARG A 137 22.18 -4.02 11.09
CA ARG A 137 23.65 -3.92 10.98
C ARG A 137 24.24 -2.89 11.93
N LYS A 138 23.62 -1.71 12.06
CA LYS A 138 24.09 -0.64 12.97
C LYS A 138 24.11 -1.10 14.44
N TYR A 139 23.17 -1.95 14.84
CA TYR A 139 23.07 -2.45 16.21
C TYR A 139 23.82 -3.78 16.44
N THR A 140 24.75 -4.17 15.56
CA THR A 140 25.50 -5.43 15.74
C THR A 140 26.32 -5.46 17.03
N SER A 141 26.87 -4.32 17.46
CA SER A 141 27.63 -4.19 18.72
C SER A 141 26.84 -3.50 19.85
N ALA A 142 25.64 -2.98 19.55
CA ALA A 142 24.83 -2.21 20.50
C ALA A 142 23.94 -3.11 21.40
N PRO A 143 23.32 -2.54 22.46
CA PRO A 143 22.36 -3.26 23.30
C PRO A 143 21.14 -3.77 22.52
N MET A 144 20.81 -5.04 22.72
CA MET A 144 19.73 -5.72 21.99
C MET A 144 18.34 -5.12 22.26
N VAL A 145 18.13 -4.53 23.44
CA VAL A 145 16.88 -3.84 23.80
C VAL A 145 16.60 -2.66 22.87
N GLY A 146 17.63 -1.85 22.57
CA GLY A 146 17.51 -0.70 21.68
C GLY A 146 17.15 -1.13 20.25
N LEU A 147 17.77 -2.22 19.78
CA LEU A 147 17.44 -2.81 18.47
C LEU A 147 15.97 -3.23 18.40
N ILE A 148 15.47 -3.97 19.40
CA ILE A 148 14.09 -4.45 19.39
C ILE A 148 13.09 -3.28 19.40
N LYS A 149 13.35 -2.24 20.20
CA LYS A 149 12.50 -1.04 20.23
C LYS A 149 12.43 -0.36 18.86
N LYS A 150 13.58 -0.08 18.23
CA LYS A 150 13.63 0.57 16.92
C LYS A 150 13.06 -0.27 15.78
N LEU A 151 13.26 -1.59 15.82
CA LEU A 151 12.61 -2.52 14.90
C LEU A 151 11.09 -2.46 15.06
N ASN A 152 10.59 -2.54 16.30
CA ASN A 152 9.16 -2.52 16.56
C ASN A 152 8.51 -1.20 16.15
N GLU A 153 9.14 -0.05 16.43
CA GLU A 153 8.65 1.27 15.98
C GLU A 153 8.50 1.30 14.44
N THR A 154 9.55 0.88 13.73
CA THR A 154 9.58 0.91 12.25
C THR A 154 8.57 -0.06 11.64
N LEU A 155 8.56 -1.32 12.11
CA LEU A 155 7.66 -2.36 11.59
C LEU A 155 6.20 -2.06 11.92
N ARG A 156 5.92 -1.51 13.11
CA ARG A 156 4.55 -1.21 13.55
C ARG A 156 3.97 -0.07 12.74
N GLY A 157 4.72 1.02 12.55
CA GLY A 157 4.27 2.15 11.75
C GLY A 157 3.93 1.73 10.32
N TRP A 158 4.83 0.98 9.68
CA TRP A 158 4.62 0.51 8.32
C TRP A 158 3.45 -0.48 8.19
N ALA A 159 3.36 -1.45 9.11
CA ALA A 159 2.27 -2.42 9.07
C ALA A 159 0.91 -1.77 9.39
N ASN A 160 0.85 -0.80 10.30
CA ASN A 160 -0.39 -0.04 10.55
C ASN A 160 -0.84 0.76 9.32
N TYR A 161 0.09 1.35 8.56
CA TYR A 161 -0.25 2.06 7.33
C TYR A 161 -0.85 1.12 6.28
N HIS A 162 -0.29 -0.09 6.12
CA HIS A 162 -0.74 -1.04 5.11
C HIS A 162 -1.78 -2.07 5.59
N ARG A 163 -2.22 -2.02 6.85
CA ARG A 163 -3.16 -3.02 7.41
C ARG A 163 -4.52 -3.06 6.71
N HIS A 164 -4.85 -2.01 5.97
CA HIS A 164 -6.14 -1.86 5.31
C HIS A 164 -6.16 -2.41 3.87
N VAL A 165 -5.00 -2.69 3.31
CA VAL A 165 -4.85 -3.21 1.95
C VAL A 165 -4.54 -4.71 1.95
N VAL A 166 -4.45 -5.33 0.77
CA VAL A 166 -4.04 -6.73 0.62
C VAL A 166 -2.53 -6.83 0.88
N ALA A 167 -2.14 -6.87 2.15
CA ALA A 167 -0.73 -6.79 2.58
C ALA A 167 -0.17 -8.10 3.15
N SER A 168 -0.93 -9.19 3.18
CA SER A 168 -0.52 -10.46 3.82
C SER A 168 0.80 -11.02 3.27
N GLU A 169 0.94 -11.04 1.95
CA GLU A 169 2.16 -11.48 1.28
C GLU A 169 3.35 -10.57 1.59
N ALA A 170 3.13 -9.25 1.51
CA ALA A 170 4.16 -8.25 1.82
C ALA A 170 4.63 -8.36 3.29
N PHE A 171 3.70 -8.54 4.23
CA PHE A 171 3.98 -8.75 5.66
C PHE A 171 4.81 -10.02 5.87
N SER A 172 4.44 -11.12 5.20
CA SER A 172 5.16 -12.39 5.29
C SER A 172 6.59 -12.27 4.75
N ARG A 173 6.77 -11.55 3.64
CA ARG A 173 8.09 -11.26 3.06
C ARG A 173 8.97 -10.43 4.00
N VAL A 174 8.41 -9.39 4.62
CA VAL A 174 9.12 -8.55 5.59
C VAL A 174 9.49 -9.35 6.84
N ASP A 175 8.57 -10.13 7.40
CA ASP A 175 8.82 -10.97 8.58
C ASP A 175 9.92 -12.00 8.32
N LYS A 176 9.90 -12.67 7.15
CA LYS A 176 10.95 -13.60 6.73
C LYS A 176 12.31 -12.89 6.64
N TYR A 177 12.36 -11.72 6.02
CA TYR A 177 13.59 -10.95 5.92
C TYR A 177 14.15 -10.55 7.30
N VAL A 178 13.30 -10.03 8.19
CA VAL A 178 13.68 -9.67 9.57
C VAL A 178 14.28 -10.89 10.28
N TYR A 179 13.61 -12.04 10.19
CA TYR A 179 14.07 -13.29 10.78
C TYR A 179 15.46 -13.69 10.28
N GLU A 180 15.67 -13.69 8.95
CA GLU A 180 16.96 -14.02 8.34
C GLU A 180 18.07 -13.05 8.74
N GLN A 181 17.80 -11.75 8.76
CA GLN A 181 18.80 -10.74 9.15
C GLN A 181 19.18 -10.85 10.63
N LEU A 182 18.21 -11.09 11.52
CA LEU A 182 18.48 -11.34 12.94
C LEU A 182 19.34 -12.59 13.15
N TRP A 183 19.08 -13.67 12.40
CA TRP A 183 19.93 -14.85 12.41
C TRP A 183 21.35 -14.57 11.94
N ARG A 184 21.52 -13.82 10.84
CA ARG A 184 22.85 -13.44 10.32
C ARG A 184 23.61 -12.58 11.33
N MET A 185 22.94 -11.61 11.95
CA MET A 185 23.54 -10.76 12.99
C MET A 185 23.96 -11.59 14.21
N LEU A 186 23.11 -12.48 14.70
CA LEU A 186 23.43 -13.30 15.88
C LEU A 186 24.56 -14.30 15.64
N ARG A 187 24.64 -14.89 14.44
CA ARG A 187 25.78 -15.76 14.09
C ARG A 187 27.10 -15.01 14.11
N ARG A 188 27.12 -13.74 13.70
CA ARG A 188 28.32 -12.89 13.80
C ARG A 188 28.62 -12.51 15.24
N ARG A 189 27.61 -12.11 16.01
CA ARG A 189 27.76 -11.71 17.41
C ARG A 189 28.22 -12.87 18.31
N HIS A 190 27.79 -14.10 18.03
CA HIS A 190 28.09 -15.30 18.81
C HIS A 190 28.79 -16.36 17.97
N SER A 191 29.93 -16.01 17.38
CA SER A 191 30.69 -16.90 16.49
C SER A 191 31.04 -18.25 17.13
N LYS A 192 31.28 -18.29 18.45
CA LYS A 192 31.63 -19.50 19.22
C LYS A 192 30.43 -20.34 19.68
N LYS A 193 29.19 -19.95 19.38
CA LYS A 193 27.99 -20.66 19.89
C LYS A 193 27.25 -21.40 18.79
N SER A 194 26.72 -22.57 19.12
CA SER A 194 25.98 -23.40 18.18
C SER A 194 24.63 -22.78 17.78
N ARG A 195 24.12 -23.15 16.59
CA ARG A 195 22.79 -22.73 16.12
C ARG A 195 21.67 -23.16 17.08
N LYS A 196 21.80 -24.35 17.68
CA LYS A 196 20.85 -24.87 18.69
C LYS A 196 20.80 -23.94 19.91
N TRP A 197 21.97 -23.51 20.39
CA TRP A 197 22.06 -22.58 21.52
C TRP A 197 21.41 -21.22 21.20
N LEU A 198 21.66 -20.67 20.00
CA LEU A 198 21.04 -19.41 19.56
C LEU A 198 19.51 -19.51 19.49
N LYS A 199 18.99 -20.59 18.90
CA LYS A 199 17.54 -20.85 18.83
C LYS A 199 16.93 -20.91 20.23
N LYS A 200 17.54 -21.68 21.15
CA LYS A 200 17.08 -21.81 22.53
C LYS A 200 17.11 -20.46 23.26
N LYS A 201 18.18 -19.67 23.08
CA LYS A 201 18.36 -18.39 23.77
C LYS A 201 17.40 -17.30 23.29
N TYR A 202 17.20 -17.17 21.98
CA TYR A 202 16.51 -16.03 21.38
C TYR A 202 15.12 -16.34 20.80
N TRP A 203 14.80 -17.59 20.46
CA TRP A 203 13.54 -17.98 19.82
C TRP A 203 12.66 -18.93 20.66
N SER A 204 13.12 -19.33 21.84
CA SER A 204 12.39 -20.25 22.73
C SER A 204 12.07 -19.65 24.11
N LYS A 205 12.86 -18.68 24.59
CA LYS A 205 12.66 -18.06 25.93
C LYS A 205 11.51 -17.06 26.01
N GLY A 206 10.96 -16.67 24.87
CA GLY A 206 9.96 -15.61 24.78
C GLY A 206 8.51 -16.09 24.88
N GLY A 207 8.18 -17.24 25.46
CA GLY A 207 6.81 -17.77 25.58
C GLY A 207 6.19 -18.31 24.28
N ASN A 208 6.32 -17.58 23.16
CA ASN A 208 5.84 -18.02 21.84
C ASN A 208 7.00 -18.61 21.02
N LYS A 209 6.88 -19.89 20.65
CA LYS A 209 7.87 -20.57 19.80
C LYS A 209 8.03 -19.81 18.48
N GLY A 210 9.27 -19.49 18.11
CA GLY A 210 9.60 -18.91 16.81
C GLY A 210 9.55 -17.38 16.74
N ILE A 211 9.27 -16.68 17.85
CA ILE A 211 9.39 -15.21 17.92
C ILE A 211 10.74 -14.83 18.55
N PHE A 212 11.45 -13.90 17.92
CA PHE A 212 12.69 -13.35 18.47
C PHE A 212 12.39 -12.54 19.75
N ALA A 213 13.00 -12.94 20.85
CA ALA A 213 12.80 -12.33 22.15
C ALA A 213 14.08 -12.34 22.99
N ILE A 214 14.18 -11.37 23.90
CA ILE A 214 15.18 -11.33 24.97
C ILE A 214 14.49 -11.07 26.30
N THR A 215 15.03 -11.66 27.36
CA THR A 215 14.62 -11.38 28.74
C THR A 215 15.72 -10.56 29.39
N VAL A 216 15.35 -9.43 29.98
CA VAL A 216 16.26 -8.52 30.67
C VAL A 216 15.76 -8.31 32.09
N LYS A 217 16.65 -8.48 33.07
CA LYS A 217 16.36 -8.17 34.47
C LYS A 217 16.38 -6.64 34.63
N GLN A 218 15.28 -6.06 35.07
CA GLN A 218 15.17 -4.65 35.44
C GLN A 218 14.74 -4.57 36.89
N LYS A 219 15.64 -4.10 37.76
CA LYS A 219 15.45 -4.12 39.22
C LYS A 219 15.10 -5.55 39.68
N SER A 220 13.88 -5.75 40.20
CA SER A 220 13.37 -7.02 40.72
C SER A 220 12.49 -7.80 39.72
N ILE A 221 12.27 -7.27 38.50
CA ILE A 221 11.34 -7.84 37.52
C ILE A 221 12.07 -8.25 36.24
N TYR A 222 11.74 -9.43 35.71
CA TYR A 222 12.19 -9.86 34.39
C TYR A 222 11.25 -9.35 33.31
N LYS A 223 11.76 -8.50 32.41
CA LYS A 223 10.99 -7.96 31.28
C LYS A 223 11.38 -8.65 29.98
N ILE A 224 10.38 -9.11 29.24
CA ILE A 224 10.56 -9.74 27.93
C ILE A 224 10.36 -8.70 26.84
N TYR A 225 11.35 -8.52 25.98
CA TYR A 225 11.27 -7.71 24.76
C TYR A 225 11.17 -8.62 23.55
N ARG A 226 10.11 -8.47 22.75
CA ARG A 226 9.86 -9.28 21.55
C ARG A 226 9.86 -8.40 20.30
N VAL A 227 10.37 -8.93 19.19
CA VAL A 227 10.16 -8.32 17.87
C VAL A 227 8.77 -8.66 17.39
N ILE A 228 8.00 -7.65 17.01
CA ILE A 228 6.66 -7.84 16.46
C ILE A 228 6.73 -8.53 15.10
N ARG A 229 5.74 -9.38 14.82
CA ARG A 229 5.49 -9.87 13.47
C ARG A 229 4.50 -8.94 12.80
N THR A 230 4.82 -8.46 11.60
CA THR A 230 3.89 -7.61 10.84
C THR A 230 2.60 -8.35 10.51
N CYS A 231 2.68 -9.67 10.29
CA CYS A 231 1.49 -10.48 10.06
C CYS A 231 0.55 -10.58 11.29
N SER A 232 1.04 -10.40 12.52
CA SER A 232 0.21 -10.51 13.73
C SER A 232 -0.61 -9.25 14.01
N ILE A 233 -0.36 -8.14 13.31
CA ILE A 233 -1.14 -6.90 13.45
C ILE A 233 -2.55 -7.07 12.85
N GLY A 234 -2.72 -8.03 11.93
CA GLY A 234 -3.99 -8.36 11.32
C GLY A 234 -4.43 -7.35 10.26
N ILE A 235 -5.03 -7.87 9.19
CA ILE A 235 -5.60 -7.04 8.12
C ILE A 235 -6.99 -6.59 8.57
N ARG A 236 -7.23 -5.28 8.55
CA ARG A 236 -8.55 -4.69 8.87
C ARG A 236 -9.08 -3.97 7.64
N ARG A 237 -10.09 -4.52 6.98
CA ARG A 237 -10.70 -3.88 5.81
C ARG A 237 -11.46 -2.63 6.24
N TYR A 238 -11.39 -1.57 5.44
CA TYR A 238 -12.26 -0.42 5.62
C TYR A 238 -13.72 -0.83 5.40
N ARG A 239 -14.61 -0.34 6.26
CA ARG A 239 -16.05 -0.34 5.99
C ARG A 239 -16.30 0.81 5.02
N LYS A 240 -17.04 0.56 3.93
CA LYS A 240 -17.43 1.64 3.01
C LYS A 240 -18.30 2.63 3.80
N ILE A 241 -17.98 3.92 3.71
CA ILE A 241 -18.83 4.99 4.27
C ILE A 241 -20.08 5.10 3.38
N ILE A 242 -21.25 5.26 4.01
CA ILE A 242 -22.54 5.46 3.34
C ILE A 242 -22.57 6.86 2.72
N ALA A 243 -23.09 6.98 1.50
CA ALA A 243 -22.82 8.06 0.54
C ALA A 243 -23.27 9.48 0.94
N GLU A 244 -24.05 9.63 2.02
CA GLU A 244 -24.60 10.91 2.47
C GLU A 244 -23.62 11.72 3.33
N ALA A 245 -22.53 11.11 3.80
CA ALA A 245 -21.52 11.80 4.60
C ALA A 245 -20.64 12.71 3.72
N ASN A 246 -20.99 13.99 3.66
CA ASN A 246 -20.17 15.05 3.09
C ASN A 246 -19.28 15.64 4.20
N PRO A 247 -17.94 15.55 4.10
CA PRO A 247 -17.02 16.08 5.12
C PRO A 247 -17.01 17.61 5.26
N TYR A 248 -17.85 18.32 4.50
CA TYR A 248 -18.06 19.77 4.60
C TYR A 248 -19.42 20.16 5.17
N MET A 249 -20.27 19.20 5.57
CA MET A 249 -21.51 19.48 6.29
C MET A 249 -21.32 19.23 7.78
N LEU A 250 -21.93 20.10 8.60
CA LEU A 250 -21.75 20.16 10.06
C LEU A 250 -22.37 18.97 10.83
N GLU A 251 -23.20 18.17 10.17
CA GLU A 251 -23.80 16.98 10.77
C GLU A 251 -23.03 15.75 10.30
N TYR A 252 -22.01 15.33 11.07
CA TYR A 252 -21.55 13.96 11.37
C TYR A 252 -20.23 13.99 12.16
#